data_AF-A0A7R8V805-F1
#
_entry.id   AF-A0A7R8V805-F1
#
_cell.length_a   1.000
_cell.length_b   1.000
_cell.length_c   1.000
_cell.angle_alpha   90.00
_cell.angle_beta   90.00
_cell.angle_gamma   90.00
#
_symmetry.space_group_name_H-M   'P 1'
#
loop_
_entity.id
_entity.type
_entity.pdbx_description
1 polymer ?
#
loop_
_entity_poly.entity_id
_entity_poly.type
_entity_poly.pdbx_seq_one_letter_code
_entity_poly.pdbx_strand_id
1 'polypeptide(L)'
;MFIARLVCKSHSFVDLYKHISRNSYRQFATVVSTDRELLERRRREMEGTLRVRKDPVVVKLDTPEFKSIFTNELYDLIDLFKKYGHEIRIAGGAVRDILMNISPKDIDFATTATPDQMKDMFNKENIRMINMKGEKHGTITPRINDKENFEITTLRIDVLTDGRHAEVKFTTDWQLDANRRDLTINSMFLGFDGSVYDYFYGYDDLKMRRVVFVGDPDTRIKEDFLRILRYFRFYGRIANSANNHDQFTLEAIKNNATGLQKISGERIWSEVRKLLVGNFAQELMLTMLKCGIGKYIGLPDPQNIEEFNRVMEASKAFKDDFLPIMFMTGLLHSPEDAMKLHERLKLSAYERDLALFLTQNRESARSIDDLKSYKKLCMQPYAKREYVEELLRYNNMPELYKQLKEWKSPSFPINGSKLKDNGCPPGATIGVVMNQLKGIWADEDFKINEEDLLRIHLPKILEDVKANPPQLKKQKVNK
;
A
#
# COMPACT_ATOMS: atom_id res chain seq x y z
N MET A 1 -33.84 -49.04 35.48
CA MET A 1 -34.62 -48.28 36.48
C MET A 1 -34.55 -46.81 36.09
N PHE A 2 -35.60 -45.98 36.00
CA PHE A 2 -37.07 -46.11 36.11
C PHE A 2 -37.57 -44.74 35.53
N ILE A 3 -38.46 -44.56 34.55
CA ILE A 3 -39.37 -45.38 33.72
C ILE A 3 -39.30 -44.88 32.25
N ALA A 4 -39.78 -45.65 31.27
CA ALA A 4 -40.12 -45.17 29.91
C ALA A 4 -41.64 -45.29 29.65
N ARG A 5 -42.18 -44.40 28.79
CA ARG A 5 -43.54 -44.32 28.18
C ARG A 5 -44.51 -43.24 28.72
N LEU A 6 -44.87 -42.33 27.79
CA LEU A 6 -46.13 -41.55 27.61
C LEU A 6 -45.72 -40.21 26.94
N VAL A 7 -45.49 -40.14 25.63
CA VAL A 7 -46.43 -40.24 24.49
C VAL A 7 -47.59 -39.23 24.54
N CYS A 8 -47.62 -38.40 23.49
CA CYS A 8 -48.72 -37.57 22.95
C CYS A 8 -48.96 -36.14 23.49
N LYS A 9 -49.05 -35.23 22.50
CA LYS A 9 -49.46 -33.80 22.53
C LYS A 9 -48.37 -32.88 23.14
N SER A 10 -47.95 -31.79 22.50
CA SER A 10 -48.46 -31.08 21.31
C SER A 10 -47.33 -30.45 20.47
N HIS A 11 -47.66 -30.06 19.22
CA HIS A 11 -46.74 -29.37 18.31
C HIS A 11 -46.33 -28.00 18.89
N SER A 12 -45.03 -27.68 18.97
CA SER A 12 -44.57 -26.31 19.28
C SER A 12 -43.15 -25.95 18.82
N PHE A 13 -42.22 -26.92 18.70
CA PHE A 13 -40.82 -26.61 18.35
C PHE A 13 -40.59 -26.17 16.89
N VAL A 14 -41.45 -26.61 15.95
CA VAL A 14 -41.37 -26.18 14.54
C VAL A 14 -42.03 -24.81 14.31
N ASP A 15 -43.02 -24.46 15.13
CA ASP A 15 -43.74 -23.19 15.02
C ASP A 15 -42.98 -22.03 15.66
N LEU A 16 -42.23 -22.28 16.74
CA LEU A 16 -41.37 -21.24 17.34
C LEU A 16 -40.29 -20.77 16.35
N TYR A 17 -39.68 -21.70 15.59
CA TYR A 17 -38.71 -21.36 14.55
C TYR A 17 -39.36 -20.61 13.37
N LYS A 18 -40.59 -21.00 12.97
CA LYS A 18 -41.38 -20.31 11.94
C LYS A 18 -41.94 -18.95 12.37
N HIS A 19 -42.09 -18.69 13.67
CA HIS A 19 -42.49 -17.36 14.18
C HIS A 19 -41.30 -16.41 14.26
N ILE A 20 -40.15 -16.89 14.77
CA ILE A 20 -38.91 -16.11 14.86
C ILE A 20 -38.37 -15.76 13.45
N SER A 21 -38.50 -16.65 12.45
CA SER A 21 -38.14 -16.36 11.06
C SER A 21 -39.19 -15.57 10.25
N ARG A 22 -40.35 -15.23 10.82
CA ARG A 22 -41.40 -14.42 10.15
C ARG A 22 -41.50 -13.00 10.69
N ASN A 23 -41.20 -12.76 11.96
CA ASN A 23 -41.19 -11.39 12.51
C ASN A 23 -39.89 -10.62 12.18
N SER A 24 -38.75 -11.31 12.05
CA SER A 24 -37.50 -10.71 11.55
C SER A 24 -37.54 -10.34 10.05
N TYR A 25 -38.41 -11.00 9.26
CA TYR A 25 -38.66 -10.67 7.86
C TYR A 25 -39.80 -9.66 7.61
N ARG A 26 -40.56 -9.28 8.64
CA ARG A 26 -41.68 -8.32 8.52
C ARG A 26 -41.37 -6.88 8.91
N GLN A 27 -40.16 -6.59 9.39
CA GLN A 27 -39.65 -5.22 9.57
C GLN A 27 -38.84 -4.69 8.36
N PHE A 28 -38.59 -5.53 7.35
CA PHE A 28 -37.97 -5.15 6.07
C PHE A 28 -38.95 -5.35 4.89
N ALA A 29 -40.24 -5.13 5.13
CA ALA A 29 -41.26 -5.17 4.08
C ALA A 29 -41.25 -3.88 3.24
N THR A 30 -40.70 -3.99 2.03
CA THR A 30 -41.02 -3.16 0.86
C THR A 30 -40.97 -1.63 1.02
N VAL A 31 -39.78 -1.08 0.83
CA VAL A 31 -39.63 -0.03 -0.19
C VAL A 31 -38.78 -0.63 -1.31
N VAL A 32 -39.44 -1.25 -2.30
CA VAL A 32 -38.80 -1.50 -3.59
C VAL A 32 -38.79 -0.16 -4.31
N SER A 33 -37.88 0.73 -3.88
CA SER A 33 -37.65 1.97 -4.60
C SER A 33 -37.14 1.60 -5.98
N THR A 34 -37.81 2.08 -7.02
CA THR A 34 -37.20 2.09 -8.35
C THR A 34 -35.82 2.76 -8.28
N ASP A 35 -34.89 2.42 -9.17
CA ASP A 35 -33.55 3.05 -9.14
C ASP A 35 -33.64 4.57 -9.15
N ARG A 36 -34.63 5.10 -9.88
CA ARG A 36 -35.03 6.51 -9.89
C ARG A 36 -35.46 7.05 -8.51
N GLU A 37 -36.31 6.36 -7.76
CA GLU A 37 -36.69 6.80 -6.41
C GLU A 37 -35.52 6.80 -5.44
N LEU A 38 -34.59 5.84 -5.56
CA LEU A 38 -33.36 5.85 -4.75
C LEU A 38 -32.47 7.04 -5.12
N LEU A 39 -32.32 7.33 -6.42
CA LEU A 39 -31.58 8.49 -6.93
C LEU A 39 -32.18 9.81 -6.41
N GLU A 40 -33.50 9.99 -6.55
CA GLU A 40 -34.21 11.17 -6.08
C GLU A 40 -34.14 11.31 -4.55
N ARG A 41 -34.21 10.20 -3.79
CA ARG A 41 -34.02 10.21 -2.34
C ARG A 41 -32.60 10.63 -1.96
N ARG A 42 -31.56 10.02 -2.55
CA ARG A 42 -30.16 10.38 -2.31
C ARG A 42 -29.91 11.85 -2.62
N ARG A 43 -30.49 12.37 -3.70
CA ARG A 43 -30.42 13.78 -4.06
C ARG A 43 -31.01 14.70 -2.98
N ARG A 44 -32.20 14.39 -2.45
CA ARG A 44 -32.81 15.16 -1.35
C ARG A 44 -31.99 15.07 -0.05
N GLU A 45 -31.43 13.89 0.27
CA GLU A 45 -30.52 13.69 1.41
C GLU A 45 -29.26 14.60 1.28
N MET A 46 -28.68 14.73 0.08
CA MET A 46 -27.56 15.65 -0.19
C MET A 46 -27.98 17.13 -0.07
N GLU A 47 -29.03 17.54 -0.78
CA GLU A 47 -29.45 18.94 -0.89
C GLU A 47 -29.86 19.55 0.48
N GLY A 48 -30.28 18.72 1.43
CA GLY A 48 -30.59 19.15 2.80
C GLY A 48 -29.40 19.19 3.79
N THR A 49 -28.22 18.68 3.42
CA THR A 49 -27.09 18.49 4.37
C THR A 49 -25.72 18.96 3.86
N LEU A 50 -25.48 18.93 2.54
CA LEU A 50 -24.21 19.37 1.94
C LEU A 50 -24.33 20.77 1.33
N ARG A 51 -23.26 21.55 1.44
CA ARG A 51 -23.09 22.80 0.69
C ARG A 51 -22.70 22.47 -0.75
N VAL A 52 -23.66 22.57 -1.67
CA VAL A 52 -23.45 22.31 -3.11
C VAL A 52 -23.35 23.62 -3.90
N ARG A 53 -22.48 23.65 -4.92
CA ARG A 53 -22.43 24.74 -5.92
C ARG A 53 -23.65 24.68 -6.86
N LYS A 54 -24.33 25.82 -7.07
CA LYS A 54 -25.45 25.92 -8.03
C LYS A 54 -25.00 25.83 -9.49
N ASP A 55 -23.89 26.48 -9.80
CA ASP A 55 -23.16 26.31 -11.06
C ASP A 55 -21.86 25.56 -10.73
N PRO A 56 -21.66 24.34 -11.28
CA PRO A 56 -20.46 23.58 -11.04
C PRO A 56 -19.24 24.04 -11.86
N VAL A 57 -19.40 24.86 -12.90
CA VAL A 57 -18.27 25.26 -13.75
C VAL A 57 -17.47 26.38 -13.06
N VAL A 58 -16.28 26.05 -12.56
CA VAL A 58 -15.48 26.97 -11.72
C VAL A 58 -14.33 27.67 -12.45
N VAL A 59 -13.79 27.05 -13.49
CA VAL A 59 -12.74 27.62 -14.35
C VAL A 59 -12.69 26.87 -15.68
N LYS A 60 -12.14 27.51 -16.72
CA LYS A 60 -11.81 26.88 -17.99
C LYS A 60 -10.28 26.87 -18.16
N LEU A 61 -9.69 25.69 -18.31
CA LEU A 61 -8.24 25.49 -18.36
C LEU A 61 -7.70 25.52 -19.79
N ASP A 62 -6.53 26.14 -19.95
CA ASP A 62 -5.77 26.17 -21.21
C ASP A 62 -4.25 26.00 -20.96
N THR A 63 -3.89 25.29 -19.90
CA THR A 63 -2.49 25.17 -19.43
C THR A 63 -1.68 24.14 -20.24
N PRO A 64 -0.34 24.20 -20.22
CA PRO A 64 0.52 23.19 -20.84
C PRO A 64 0.28 21.77 -20.32
N GLU A 65 -0.03 21.62 -19.02
CA GLU A 65 -0.29 20.34 -18.37
C GLU A 65 -1.66 19.77 -18.78
N PHE A 66 -2.64 20.63 -19.02
CA PHE A 66 -3.90 20.19 -19.62
C PHE A 66 -3.69 19.78 -21.08
N LYS A 67 -2.92 20.56 -21.86
CA LYS A 67 -2.64 20.25 -23.28
C LYS A 67 -1.81 18.97 -23.45
N SER A 68 -0.92 18.64 -22.52
CA SER A 68 -0.01 17.49 -22.62
C SER A 68 -0.70 16.13 -22.55
N ILE A 69 -1.96 16.05 -22.08
CA ILE A 69 -2.73 14.79 -22.02
C ILE A 69 -3.34 14.40 -23.37
N PHE A 70 -3.41 15.32 -24.33
CA PHE A 70 -4.09 15.10 -25.61
C PHE A 70 -3.20 14.33 -26.60
N THR A 71 -3.27 13.01 -26.52
CA THR A 71 -2.74 12.09 -27.56
C THR A 71 -3.76 11.93 -28.70
N ASN A 72 -3.30 11.45 -29.87
CA ASN A 72 -4.21 11.07 -30.97
C ASN A 72 -5.21 10.01 -30.50
N GLU A 73 -4.73 9.06 -29.70
CA GLU A 73 -5.53 7.98 -29.13
C GLU A 73 -6.61 8.50 -28.15
N LEU A 74 -6.34 9.59 -27.44
CA LEU A 74 -7.36 10.26 -26.61
C LEU A 74 -8.38 11.01 -27.47
N TYR A 75 -7.99 11.65 -28.58
CA TYR A 75 -8.95 12.25 -29.52
C TYR A 75 -9.88 11.21 -30.12
N ASP A 76 -9.35 10.08 -30.60
CA ASP A 76 -10.14 8.95 -31.12
C ASP A 76 -11.14 8.44 -30.07
N LEU A 77 -10.73 8.36 -28.79
CA LEU A 77 -11.61 7.99 -27.69
C LEU A 77 -12.74 9.00 -27.47
N ILE A 78 -12.44 10.31 -27.47
CA ILE A 78 -13.42 11.37 -27.26
C ILE A 78 -14.46 11.37 -28.38
N ASP A 79 -14.02 11.29 -29.64
CA ASP A 79 -14.91 11.25 -30.80
C ASP A 79 -15.76 9.97 -30.84
N LEU A 80 -15.25 8.85 -30.32
CA LEU A 80 -16.03 7.63 -30.14
C LEU A 80 -17.18 7.81 -29.13
N PHE A 81 -16.90 8.32 -27.93
CA PHE A 81 -17.95 8.57 -26.94
C PHE A 81 -19.01 9.57 -27.46
N LYS A 82 -18.57 10.60 -28.19
CA LYS A 82 -19.44 11.55 -28.88
C LYS A 82 -20.29 10.92 -29.97
N LYS A 83 -19.73 10.03 -30.80
CA LYS A 83 -20.44 9.25 -31.84
C LYS A 83 -21.58 8.40 -31.27
N TYR A 84 -21.41 7.87 -30.06
CA TYR A 84 -22.40 7.05 -29.37
C TYR A 84 -23.31 7.84 -28.40
N GLY A 85 -23.14 9.16 -28.30
CA GLY A 85 -24.01 10.01 -27.47
C GLY A 85 -23.79 9.87 -25.96
N HIS A 86 -22.58 9.54 -25.54
CA HIS A 86 -22.20 9.39 -24.14
C HIS A 86 -21.24 10.51 -23.69
N GLU A 87 -21.48 11.09 -22.52
CA GLU A 87 -20.54 12.04 -21.94
C GLU A 87 -19.34 11.30 -21.33
N ILE A 88 -18.15 11.82 -21.53
CA ILE A 88 -16.90 11.37 -20.91
C ILE A 88 -16.11 12.60 -20.41
N ARG A 89 -15.54 12.50 -19.22
CA ARG A 89 -14.72 13.56 -18.58
C ARG A 89 -13.57 12.93 -17.81
N ILE A 90 -12.47 13.67 -17.65
CA ILE A 90 -11.38 13.31 -16.73
C ILE A 90 -11.89 13.47 -15.30
N ALA A 91 -11.49 12.59 -14.38
CA ALA A 91 -12.02 12.54 -13.03
C ALA A 91 -10.94 12.58 -11.93
N GLY A 92 -11.28 13.22 -10.81
CA GLY A 92 -10.57 13.07 -9.53
C GLY A 92 -9.09 13.42 -9.56
N GLY A 93 -8.23 12.39 -9.47
CA GLY A 93 -6.81 12.56 -9.18
C GLY A 93 -6.06 13.41 -10.22
N ALA A 94 -6.33 13.16 -11.50
CA ALA A 94 -5.71 13.89 -12.60
C ALA A 94 -6.18 15.36 -12.64
N VAL A 95 -7.46 15.65 -12.35
CA VAL A 95 -8.00 17.01 -12.32
C VAL A 95 -7.28 17.86 -11.28
N ARG A 96 -7.08 17.32 -10.07
CA ARG A 96 -6.32 17.96 -8.99
C ARG A 96 -4.88 18.26 -9.40
N ASP A 97 -4.21 17.32 -10.05
CA ASP A 97 -2.80 17.49 -10.43
C ASP A 97 -2.65 18.56 -11.53
N ILE A 98 -3.49 18.54 -12.57
CA ILE A 98 -3.52 19.58 -13.61
C ILE A 98 -3.78 20.96 -12.99
N LEU A 99 -4.74 21.07 -12.05
CA LEU A 99 -5.03 22.30 -11.30
C LEU A 99 -3.88 22.77 -10.40
N MET A 100 -2.91 21.91 -10.10
CA MET A 100 -1.68 22.24 -9.39
C MET A 100 -0.49 22.52 -10.32
N ASN A 101 -0.71 22.55 -11.64
CA ASN A 101 0.32 22.59 -12.68
C ASN A 101 1.31 21.40 -12.57
N ILE A 102 0.76 20.20 -12.36
CA ILE A 102 1.50 18.94 -12.34
C ILE A 102 0.92 18.02 -13.42
N SER A 103 1.77 17.53 -14.33
CA SER A 103 1.35 16.52 -15.31
C SER A 103 0.86 15.25 -14.61
N PRO A 104 -0.38 14.79 -14.85
CA PRO A 104 -0.89 13.57 -14.26
C PRO A 104 -0.15 12.36 -14.86
N LYS A 105 0.13 11.33 -14.03
CA LYS A 105 0.76 10.09 -14.48
C LYS A 105 -0.27 9.05 -14.93
N ASP A 106 -1.34 8.94 -14.18
CA ASP A 106 -2.48 8.06 -14.42
C ASP A 106 -3.72 8.96 -14.57
N ILE A 107 -4.52 8.74 -15.61
CA ILE A 107 -5.72 9.54 -15.90
C ILE A 107 -6.96 8.64 -15.79
N ASP A 108 -7.73 8.85 -14.73
CA ASP A 108 -9.04 8.23 -14.55
C ASP A 108 -10.10 8.97 -15.38
N PHE A 109 -10.90 8.25 -16.15
CA PHE A 109 -12.05 8.80 -16.86
C PHE A 109 -13.36 8.36 -16.21
N ALA A 110 -14.34 9.25 -16.20
CA ALA A 110 -15.70 8.97 -15.79
C ALA A 110 -16.66 9.18 -16.97
N THR A 111 -17.73 8.38 -17.04
CA THR A 111 -18.71 8.45 -18.13
C THR A 111 -20.14 8.11 -17.70
N THR A 112 -21.10 8.65 -18.43
CA THR A 112 -22.52 8.27 -18.36
C THR A 112 -22.83 6.91 -18.99
N ALA A 113 -21.92 6.34 -19.80
CA ALA A 113 -22.09 5.02 -20.42
C ALA A 113 -21.97 3.90 -19.38
N THR A 114 -22.90 2.95 -19.38
CA THR A 114 -22.79 1.73 -18.55
C THR A 114 -21.70 0.79 -19.07
N PRO A 115 -21.21 -0.18 -18.26
CA PRO A 115 -20.18 -1.11 -18.71
C PRO A 115 -20.61 -1.92 -19.94
N ASP A 116 -21.88 -2.30 -20.03
CA ASP A 116 -22.42 -3.03 -21.18
C ASP A 116 -22.53 -2.14 -22.43
N GLN A 117 -22.94 -0.88 -22.28
CA GLN A 117 -22.90 0.10 -23.39
C GLN A 117 -21.47 0.34 -23.89
N MET A 118 -20.50 0.48 -22.98
CA MET A 118 -19.08 0.59 -23.32
C MET A 118 -18.57 -0.64 -24.07
N LYS A 119 -18.88 -1.85 -23.59
CA LYS A 119 -18.52 -3.10 -24.29
C LYS A 119 -19.11 -3.16 -25.69
N ASP A 120 -20.41 -2.90 -25.83
CA ASP A 120 -21.08 -2.92 -27.13
C ASP A 120 -20.48 -1.91 -28.11
N MET A 121 -20.16 -0.71 -27.61
CA MET A 121 -19.47 0.34 -28.37
C MET A 121 -18.08 -0.12 -28.82
N PHE A 122 -17.21 -0.55 -27.90
CA PHE A 122 -15.85 -0.98 -28.24
C PHE A 122 -15.83 -2.21 -29.15
N ASN A 123 -16.73 -3.18 -28.93
CA ASN A 123 -16.86 -4.36 -29.80
C ASN A 123 -17.29 -3.97 -31.23
N LYS A 124 -18.22 -3.02 -31.40
CA LYS A 124 -18.67 -2.55 -32.73
C LYS A 124 -17.57 -1.84 -33.52
N GLU A 125 -16.68 -1.12 -32.83
CA GLU A 125 -15.51 -0.48 -33.45
C GLU A 125 -14.28 -1.40 -33.54
N ASN A 126 -14.39 -2.67 -33.11
CA ASN A 126 -13.28 -3.64 -33.03
C ASN A 126 -12.12 -3.21 -32.09
N ILE A 127 -12.43 -2.39 -31.07
CA ILE A 127 -11.47 -1.92 -30.07
C ILE A 127 -11.28 -2.99 -28.99
N ARG A 128 -10.02 -3.37 -28.77
CA ARG A 128 -9.65 -4.36 -27.74
C ARG A 128 -9.87 -3.80 -26.34
N MET A 129 -10.59 -4.54 -25.50
CA MET A 129 -10.68 -4.29 -24.06
C MET A 129 -9.67 -5.14 -23.28
N ILE A 130 -9.11 -4.57 -22.21
CA ILE A 130 -8.13 -5.19 -21.32
C ILE A 130 -8.69 -5.18 -19.88
N ASN A 131 -8.18 -6.09 -19.04
CA ASN A 131 -8.46 -6.14 -17.60
C ASN A 131 -9.95 -6.20 -17.19
N MET A 132 -10.67 -7.23 -17.66
CA MET A 132 -12.07 -7.52 -17.28
C MET A 132 -12.34 -7.66 -15.76
N LYS A 133 -11.33 -7.62 -14.89
CA LYS A 133 -11.53 -7.66 -13.43
C LYS A 133 -12.14 -6.38 -12.87
N GLY A 134 -11.91 -5.22 -13.51
CA GLY A 134 -12.47 -3.93 -13.10
C GLY A 134 -13.98 -3.78 -13.33
N GLU A 135 -14.54 -4.61 -14.21
CA GLU A 135 -15.93 -4.55 -14.67
C GLU A 135 -16.96 -4.58 -13.53
N LYS A 136 -16.71 -5.41 -12.50
CA LYS A 136 -17.58 -5.52 -11.30
C LYS A 136 -17.73 -4.21 -10.51
N HIS A 137 -16.85 -3.24 -10.75
CA HIS A 137 -16.88 -1.91 -10.15
C HIS A 137 -17.27 -0.82 -11.15
N GLY A 138 -17.67 -1.20 -12.37
CA GLY A 138 -18.05 -0.28 -13.45
C GLY A 138 -16.90 0.22 -14.31
N THR A 139 -15.70 -0.36 -14.20
CA THR A 139 -14.51 0.10 -14.94
C THR A 139 -14.23 -0.80 -16.14
N ILE A 140 -14.08 -0.20 -17.33
CA ILE A 140 -13.66 -0.84 -18.58
C ILE A 140 -12.37 -0.16 -19.05
N THR A 141 -11.40 -0.95 -19.53
CA THR A 141 -10.12 -0.45 -20.03
C THR A 141 -9.96 -0.75 -21.53
N PRO A 142 -10.47 0.10 -22.44
CA PRO A 142 -10.13 -0.01 -23.87
C PRO A 142 -8.63 0.24 -24.10
N ARG A 143 -8.10 -0.39 -25.15
CA ARG A 143 -6.79 -0.10 -25.73
C ARG A 143 -6.98 0.47 -27.13
N ILE A 144 -6.78 1.78 -27.28
CA ILE A 144 -6.96 2.49 -28.55
C ILE A 144 -5.70 2.33 -29.41
N ASN A 145 -5.92 2.09 -30.71
CA ASN A 145 -4.90 1.87 -31.74
C ASN A 145 -3.82 0.83 -31.35
N ASP A 146 -4.20 -0.15 -30.53
CA ASP A 146 -3.31 -1.14 -29.89
C ASP A 146 -2.06 -0.53 -29.19
N LYS A 147 -2.14 0.73 -28.76
CA LYS A 147 -1.02 1.55 -28.25
C LYS A 147 -1.23 2.06 -26.83
N GLU A 148 -2.35 2.73 -26.56
CA GLU A 148 -2.63 3.41 -25.28
C GLU A 148 -3.85 2.80 -24.57
N ASN A 149 -3.80 2.70 -23.23
CA ASN A 149 -4.87 2.16 -22.41
C ASN A 149 -5.53 3.29 -21.61
N PHE A 150 -6.86 3.32 -21.53
CA PHE A 150 -7.59 4.33 -20.75
C PHE A 150 -8.48 3.63 -19.71
N GLU A 151 -8.43 4.02 -18.44
CA GLU A 151 -9.34 3.47 -17.42
C GLU A 151 -10.62 4.30 -17.31
N ILE A 152 -11.74 3.74 -17.78
CA ILE A 152 -13.02 4.45 -17.91
C ILE A 152 -14.04 3.82 -16.97
N THR A 153 -14.58 4.60 -16.04
CA THR A 153 -15.51 4.13 -15.02
C THR A 153 -16.88 4.79 -15.17
N THR A 154 -17.94 3.98 -15.23
CA THR A 154 -19.32 4.49 -15.20
C THR A 154 -19.59 5.25 -13.90
N LEU A 155 -20.22 6.42 -14.01
CA LEU A 155 -20.71 7.19 -12.86
C LEU A 155 -21.62 6.32 -11.98
N ARG A 156 -21.40 6.32 -10.68
CA ARG A 156 -22.09 5.41 -9.76
C ARG A 156 -22.35 6.00 -8.39
N ILE A 157 -23.23 5.34 -7.65
CA ILE A 157 -23.55 5.60 -6.25
C ILE A 157 -23.36 4.31 -5.48
N ASP A 158 -22.72 4.42 -4.32
CA ASP A 158 -22.53 3.29 -3.41
C ASP A 158 -23.80 3.19 -2.52
N VAL A 159 -24.52 2.07 -2.62
CA VAL A 159 -25.78 1.81 -1.88
C VAL A 159 -25.48 1.27 -0.49
N LEU A 160 -24.62 0.26 -0.45
CA LEU A 160 -24.00 -0.33 0.73
C LEU A 160 -22.49 -0.43 0.46
N THR A 161 -21.65 -0.02 1.40
CA THR A 161 -20.18 -0.10 1.25
C THR A 161 -19.49 -0.39 2.58
N ASP A 162 -18.46 -1.23 2.55
CA ASP A 162 -17.47 -1.42 3.62
C ASP A 162 -16.10 -0.80 3.27
N GLY A 163 -16.04 -0.07 2.14
CA GLY A 163 -14.83 0.51 1.56
C GLY A 163 -14.04 -0.42 0.65
N ARG A 164 -14.32 -1.73 0.63
CA ARG A 164 -13.72 -2.71 -0.28
C ARG A 164 -14.76 -3.34 -1.21
N HIS A 165 -15.92 -3.66 -0.68
CA HIS A 165 -17.08 -4.15 -1.39
C HIS A 165 -18.16 -3.08 -1.31
N ALA A 166 -18.59 -2.59 -2.47
CA ALA A 166 -19.73 -1.72 -2.60
C ALA A 166 -20.77 -2.38 -3.49
N GLU A 167 -22.02 -2.40 -3.05
CA GLU A 167 -23.15 -2.57 -3.97
C GLU A 167 -23.35 -1.22 -4.66
N VAL A 168 -23.11 -1.17 -5.97
CA VAL A 168 -23.11 0.07 -6.74
C VAL A 168 -24.31 0.13 -7.67
N LYS A 169 -24.89 1.32 -7.83
CA LYS A 169 -25.86 1.60 -8.88
C LYS A 169 -25.32 2.67 -9.81
N PHE A 170 -25.39 2.42 -11.11
CA PHE A 170 -24.97 3.38 -12.12
C PHE A 170 -25.95 4.55 -12.21
N THR A 171 -25.43 5.72 -12.54
CA THR A 171 -26.18 6.96 -12.70
C THR A 171 -25.65 7.75 -13.89
N THR A 172 -26.40 8.74 -14.36
CA THR A 172 -25.91 9.76 -15.30
C THR A 172 -25.69 11.11 -14.62
N ASP A 173 -25.93 11.19 -13.31
CA ASP A 173 -25.78 12.39 -12.49
C ASP A 173 -24.34 12.50 -11.93
N TRP A 174 -23.58 13.44 -12.49
CA TRP A 174 -22.22 13.78 -12.09
C TRP A 174 -22.09 14.26 -10.64
N GLN A 175 -23.11 14.95 -10.09
CA GLN A 175 -23.10 15.43 -8.71
C GLN A 175 -23.21 14.25 -7.72
N LEU A 176 -24.02 13.25 -8.06
CA LEU A 176 -24.15 12.03 -7.26
C LEU A 176 -22.86 11.20 -7.25
N ASP A 177 -22.14 11.09 -8.38
CA ASP A 177 -20.82 10.44 -8.40
C ASP A 177 -19.75 11.24 -7.64
N ALA A 178 -19.79 12.58 -7.72
CA ALA A 178 -18.91 13.44 -6.94
C ALA A 178 -19.12 13.25 -5.42
N ASN A 179 -20.36 13.08 -4.97
CA ASN A 179 -20.69 12.98 -3.54
C ASN A 179 -20.17 11.71 -2.85
N ARG A 180 -20.08 10.58 -3.56
CA ARG A 180 -19.54 9.32 -3.00
C ARG A 180 -18.01 9.31 -2.88
N ARG A 181 -17.32 10.35 -3.38
CA ARG A 181 -15.86 10.46 -3.32
C ARG A 181 -15.43 10.93 -1.94
N ASP A 182 -14.16 10.69 -1.62
CA ASP A 182 -13.65 10.92 -0.27
C ASP A 182 -13.45 12.40 0.04
N LEU A 183 -12.71 13.10 -0.82
CA LEU A 183 -12.24 14.46 -0.58
C LEU A 183 -12.69 15.42 -1.68
N THR A 184 -12.97 16.67 -1.32
CA THR A 184 -13.43 17.73 -2.24
C THR A 184 -12.46 17.93 -3.41
N ILE A 185 -11.16 17.97 -3.11
CA ILE A 185 -10.06 18.05 -4.09
C ILE A 185 -10.00 16.84 -5.06
N ASN A 186 -10.68 15.73 -4.76
CA ASN A 186 -10.76 14.53 -5.60
C ASN A 186 -12.16 14.29 -6.19
N SER A 187 -13.13 15.18 -5.93
CA SER A 187 -14.52 15.08 -6.40
C SER A 187 -14.83 15.94 -7.63
N MET A 188 -13.80 16.51 -8.26
CA MET A 188 -13.92 17.33 -9.46
C MET A 188 -13.81 16.50 -10.75
N PHE A 189 -14.37 17.03 -11.83
CA PHE A 189 -14.22 16.52 -13.19
C PHE A 189 -13.70 17.62 -14.13
N LEU A 190 -13.08 17.23 -15.24
CA LEU A 190 -12.58 18.14 -16.27
C LEU A 190 -13.07 17.68 -17.65
N GLY A 191 -13.81 18.56 -18.32
CA GLY A 191 -14.21 18.39 -19.71
C GLY A 191 -13.05 18.66 -20.67
N PHE A 192 -13.10 18.04 -21.85
CA PHE A 192 -12.07 18.20 -22.89
C PHE A 192 -12.08 19.57 -23.58
N ASP A 193 -13.10 20.38 -23.35
CA ASP A 193 -13.10 21.80 -23.71
C ASP A 193 -12.27 22.64 -22.72
N GLY A 194 -11.84 22.08 -21.58
CA GLY A 194 -11.15 22.75 -20.49
C GLY A 194 -12.03 23.08 -19.28
N SER A 195 -13.36 22.85 -19.33
CA SER A 195 -14.28 23.23 -18.24
C SER A 195 -14.11 22.31 -17.02
N VAL A 196 -13.77 22.89 -15.87
CA VAL A 196 -13.68 22.19 -14.58
C VAL A 196 -15.03 22.22 -13.89
N TYR A 197 -15.57 21.03 -13.61
CA TYR A 197 -16.81 20.82 -12.87
C TYR A 197 -16.49 20.46 -11.42
N ASP A 198 -16.84 21.34 -10.49
CA ASP A 198 -16.71 21.19 -9.06
C ASP A 198 -18.08 21.40 -8.40
N TYR A 199 -18.57 20.39 -7.69
CA TYR A 199 -19.84 20.44 -6.98
C TYR A 199 -19.69 20.82 -5.50
N PHE A 200 -18.48 20.66 -4.93
CA PHE A 200 -18.24 20.60 -3.48
C PHE A 200 -17.08 21.49 -3.02
N TYR A 201 -16.77 22.56 -3.76
CA TYR A 201 -15.74 23.56 -3.43
C TYR A 201 -14.31 22.99 -3.39
N GLY A 202 -14.06 21.89 -4.11
CA GLY A 202 -12.74 21.28 -4.26
C GLY A 202 -11.71 22.21 -4.91
N TYR A 203 -12.15 23.13 -5.79
CA TYR A 203 -11.26 24.10 -6.41
C TYR A 203 -10.78 25.18 -5.41
N ASP A 204 -11.68 25.62 -4.52
CA ASP A 204 -11.37 26.58 -3.46
C ASP A 204 -10.48 25.92 -2.38
N ASP A 205 -10.79 24.69 -1.98
CA ASP A 205 -9.98 23.92 -1.04
C ASP A 205 -8.58 23.67 -1.58
N LEU A 206 -8.44 23.36 -2.87
CA LEU A 206 -7.14 23.18 -3.51
C LEU A 206 -6.33 24.48 -3.54
N LYS A 207 -6.96 25.63 -3.83
CA LYS A 207 -6.33 26.96 -3.73
C LYS A 207 -5.91 27.30 -2.31
N MET A 208 -6.76 27.01 -1.32
CA MET A 208 -6.48 27.20 0.11
C MET A 208 -5.58 26.10 0.70
N ARG A 209 -5.18 25.10 -0.11
CA ARG A 209 -4.27 24.01 0.25
C ARG A 209 -4.79 23.16 1.42
N ARG A 210 -6.11 22.96 1.46
CA ARG A 210 -6.84 22.21 2.50
C ARG A 210 -7.29 20.84 1.99
N VAL A 211 -7.22 19.85 2.87
CA VAL A 211 -7.82 18.53 2.65
C VAL A 211 -9.12 18.46 3.43
N VAL A 212 -10.24 18.42 2.71
CA VAL A 212 -11.60 18.43 3.28
C VAL A 212 -12.38 17.25 2.71
N PHE A 213 -13.19 16.60 3.55
CA PHE A 213 -14.10 15.53 3.15
C PHE A 213 -15.30 16.07 2.38
N VAL A 214 -15.85 15.28 1.44
CA VAL A 214 -17.11 15.62 0.78
C VAL A 214 -18.26 15.42 1.76
N GLY A 215 -18.64 16.47 2.49
CA GLY A 215 -19.65 16.40 3.56
C GLY A 215 -19.04 16.06 4.92
N ASP A 216 -19.79 15.34 5.75
CA ASP A 216 -19.38 15.03 7.12
C ASP A 216 -18.19 14.03 7.19
N PRO A 217 -17.05 14.39 7.79
CA PRO A 217 -15.87 13.52 7.92
C PRO A 217 -16.15 12.22 8.68
N ASP A 218 -16.96 12.23 9.75
CA ASP A 218 -17.23 11.04 10.56
C ASP A 218 -18.00 9.99 9.74
N THR A 219 -19.06 10.42 9.04
CA THR A 219 -19.83 9.61 8.09
C THR A 219 -18.92 9.07 6.99
N ARG A 220 -18.11 9.93 6.35
CA ARG A 220 -17.21 9.50 5.27
C ARG A 220 -16.12 8.54 5.76
N ILE A 221 -15.61 8.67 6.97
CA ILE A 221 -14.64 7.73 7.53
C ILE A 221 -15.28 6.37 7.84
N LYS A 222 -16.54 6.35 8.29
CA LYS A 222 -17.28 5.10 8.58
C LYS A 222 -17.63 4.29 7.32
N GLU A 223 -17.78 4.94 6.17
CA GLU A 223 -17.94 4.28 4.86
C GLU A 223 -16.68 3.51 4.41
N ASP A 224 -15.48 4.05 4.66
CA ASP A 224 -14.20 3.34 4.45
C ASP A 224 -13.12 3.91 5.38
N PHE A 225 -12.76 3.17 6.43
CA PHE A 225 -11.76 3.62 7.39
C PHE A 225 -10.36 3.83 6.76
N LEU A 226 -10.07 3.29 5.56
CA LEU A 226 -8.85 3.62 4.83
C LEU A 226 -8.75 5.13 4.50
N ARG A 227 -9.89 5.84 4.43
CA ARG A 227 -9.94 7.28 4.20
C ARG A 227 -9.18 8.09 5.27
N ILE A 228 -9.01 7.56 6.48
CA ILE A 228 -8.12 8.14 7.50
C ILE A 228 -6.68 8.27 6.98
N LEU A 229 -6.13 7.21 6.39
CA LEU A 229 -4.75 7.20 5.88
C LEU A 229 -4.63 8.02 4.59
N ARG A 230 -5.69 8.01 3.76
CA ARG A 230 -5.76 8.83 2.55
C ARG A 230 -5.77 10.32 2.86
N TYR A 231 -6.45 10.75 3.93
CA TYR A 231 -6.39 12.13 4.43
C TYR A 231 -4.93 12.57 4.63
N PHE A 232 -4.15 11.84 5.43
CA PHE A 232 -2.75 12.20 5.68
C PHE A 232 -1.89 12.13 4.40
N ARG A 233 -2.06 11.11 3.55
CA ARG A 233 -1.35 11.04 2.25
C ARG A 233 -1.63 12.25 1.37
N PHE A 234 -2.89 12.64 1.22
CA PHE A 234 -3.26 13.79 0.39
C PHE A 234 -2.86 15.11 1.04
N TYR A 235 -2.83 15.19 2.37
CA TYR A 235 -2.32 16.35 3.09
C TYR A 235 -0.86 16.59 2.74
N GLY A 236 0.00 15.56 2.80
CA GLY A 236 1.39 15.64 2.35
C GLY A 236 1.55 15.96 0.85
N ARG A 237 0.55 15.64 0.01
CA ARG A 237 0.57 15.97 -1.42
C ARG A 237 0.26 17.45 -1.70
N ILE A 238 -0.68 18.06 -0.95
CA ILE A 238 -1.20 19.39 -1.32
C ILE A 238 -0.91 20.51 -0.32
N ALA A 239 -0.70 20.24 0.97
CA ALA A 239 -0.60 21.28 1.98
C ALA A 239 0.67 22.14 1.82
N ASN A 240 0.61 23.41 2.26
CA ASN A 240 1.79 24.29 2.31
C ASN A 240 2.50 24.27 3.68
N SER A 241 1.92 23.60 4.69
CA SER A 241 2.46 23.52 6.05
C SER A 241 2.01 22.23 6.72
N ALA A 242 2.91 21.59 7.47
CA ALA A 242 2.67 20.34 8.16
C ALA A 242 1.60 20.40 9.27
N ASN A 243 1.32 21.59 9.83
CA ASN A 243 0.55 21.72 11.08
C ASN A 243 -0.83 22.40 10.92
N ASN A 244 -1.22 22.80 9.71
CA ASN A 244 -2.50 23.47 9.44
C ASN A 244 -3.65 22.48 9.18
N HIS A 245 -3.81 21.51 10.08
CA HIS A 245 -4.89 20.54 10.02
C HIS A 245 -6.21 21.14 10.50
N ASP A 246 -7.33 20.75 9.86
CA ASP A 246 -8.65 21.01 10.42
C ASP A 246 -8.85 20.14 11.68
N GLN A 247 -9.09 20.81 12.82
CA GLN A 247 -9.21 20.17 14.12
C GLN A 247 -10.43 19.25 14.21
N PHE A 248 -11.54 19.60 13.55
CA PHE A 248 -12.74 18.76 13.51
C PHE A 248 -12.49 17.46 12.74
N THR A 249 -11.80 17.53 11.60
CA THR A 249 -11.35 16.35 10.84
C THR A 249 -10.39 15.49 11.64
N LEU A 250 -9.43 16.07 12.39
CA LEU A 250 -8.54 15.29 13.26
C LEU A 250 -9.27 14.58 14.40
N GLU A 251 -10.30 15.21 14.98
CA GLU A 251 -11.15 14.62 16.00
C GLU A 251 -12.00 13.46 15.43
N ALA A 252 -12.62 13.64 14.27
CA ALA A 252 -13.33 12.57 13.56
C ALA A 252 -12.41 11.39 13.22
N ILE A 253 -11.17 11.66 12.80
CA ILE A 253 -10.12 10.63 12.59
C ILE A 253 -9.80 9.88 13.89
N LYS A 254 -9.55 10.60 14.98
CA LYS A 254 -9.20 10.01 16.28
C LYS A 254 -10.33 9.12 16.82
N ASN A 255 -11.57 9.59 16.73
CA ASN A 255 -12.76 8.87 17.20
C ASN A 255 -13.04 7.59 16.39
N ASN A 256 -12.64 7.55 15.11
CA ASN A 256 -12.86 6.40 14.22
C ASN A 256 -11.62 5.53 13.97
N ALA A 257 -10.47 5.84 14.57
CA ALA A 257 -9.21 5.13 14.31
C ALA A 257 -9.29 3.61 14.59
N THR A 258 -10.14 3.18 15.53
CA THR A 258 -10.45 1.75 15.80
C THR A 258 -10.91 0.99 14.56
N GLY A 259 -11.65 1.64 13.66
CA GLY A 259 -12.18 1.01 12.45
C GLY A 259 -11.10 0.56 11.46
N LEU A 260 -9.86 1.07 11.57
CA LEU A 260 -8.71 0.58 10.79
C LEU A 260 -8.43 -0.91 11.03
N GLN A 261 -8.86 -1.51 12.17
CA GLN A 261 -8.77 -2.96 12.40
C GLN A 261 -9.54 -3.78 11.35
N LYS A 262 -10.59 -3.21 10.74
CA LYS A 262 -11.38 -3.86 9.67
C LYS A 262 -10.68 -3.82 8.31
N ILE A 263 -9.65 -2.98 8.15
CA ILE A 263 -8.95 -2.76 6.88
C ILE A 263 -7.77 -3.73 6.76
N SER A 264 -7.66 -4.39 5.60
CA SER A 264 -6.58 -5.34 5.31
C SER A 264 -5.20 -4.68 5.34
N GLY A 265 -4.20 -5.44 5.78
CA GLY A 265 -2.84 -4.94 5.99
C GLY A 265 -2.23 -4.33 4.73
N GLU A 266 -2.46 -4.95 3.58
CA GLU A 266 -1.96 -4.53 2.27
C GLU A 266 -2.51 -3.15 1.87
N ARG A 267 -3.81 -2.88 2.14
CA ARG A 267 -4.44 -1.59 1.86
C ARG A 267 -3.82 -0.50 2.74
N ILE A 268 -3.65 -0.77 4.04
CA ILE A 268 -2.97 0.13 4.98
C ILE A 268 -1.54 0.41 4.52
N TRP A 269 -0.76 -0.64 4.22
CA TRP A 269 0.63 -0.49 3.79
C TRP A 269 0.73 0.31 2.49
N SER A 270 -0.20 0.11 1.54
CA SER A 270 -0.24 0.86 0.28
C SER A 270 -0.45 2.37 0.45
N GLU A 271 -1.07 2.81 1.55
CA GLU A 271 -1.26 4.22 1.89
C GLU A 271 -0.09 4.74 2.73
N VAL A 272 0.31 4.03 3.79
CA VAL A 272 1.44 4.41 4.66
C VAL A 272 2.74 4.54 3.86
N ARG A 273 3.03 3.60 2.94
CA ARG A 273 4.24 3.68 2.11
C ARG A 273 4.28 4.89 1.18
N LYS A 274 3.11 5.41 0.77
CA LYS A 274 2.99 6.61 -0.09
C LYS A 274 3.10 7.89 0.73
N LEU A 275 2.67 7.87 1.99
CA LEU A 275 2.86 8.96 2.95
C LEU A 275 4.34 9.13 3.31
N LEU A 276 5.05 8.03 3.59
CA LEU A 276 6.45 8.07 4.05
C LEU A 276 7.46 8.58 3.01
N VAL A 277 7.08 8.64 1.73
CA VAL A 277 7.88 9.22 0.63
C VAL A 277 7.25 10.51 0.07
N GLY A 278 6.23 11.04 0.75
CA GLY A 278 5.60 12.32 0.42
C GLY A 278 6.19 13.47 1.23
N ASN A 279 5.75 14.70 0.94
CA ASN A 279 6.14 15.86 1.75
C ASN A 279 5.57 15.74 3.16
N PHE A 280 6.27 16.30 4.14
CA PHE A 280 5.91 16.27 5.56
C PHE A 280 5.74 14.85 6.15
N ALA A 281 6.42 13.85 5.57
CA ALA A 281 6.33 12.44 6.00
C ALA A 281 6.59 12.25 7.50
N GLN A 282 7.56 12.99 8.06
CA GLN A 282 7.91 12.94 9.48
C GLN A 282 6.75 13.48 10.34
N GLU A 283 6.31 14.70 10.06
CA GLU A 283 5.29 15.41 10.82
C GLU A 283 3.92 14.75 10.73
N LEU A 284 3.56 14.23 9.55
CA LEU A 284 2.31 13.52 9.33
C LEU A 284 2.30 12.17 10.04
N MET A 285 3.43 11.45 10.04
CA MET A 285 3.55 10.22 10.80
C MET A 285 3.44 10.48 12.31
N LEU A 286 4.11 11.52 12.83
CA LEU A 286 3.98 11.92 14.23
C LEU A 286 2.54 12.37 14.59
N THR A 287 1.83 13.02 13.66
CA THR A 287 0.42 13.39 13.84
C THR A 287 -0.50 12.16 13.85
N MET A 288 -0.25 11.17 12.98
CA MET A 288 -0.95 9.88 13.03
C MET A 288 -0.77 9.16 14.37
N LEU A 289 0.44 9.18 14.94
CA LEU A 289 0.73 8.60 16.25
C LEU A 289 0.00 9.36 17.38
N LYS A 290 -0.04 10.70 17.34
CA LYS A 290 -0.86 11.52 18.26
C LYS A 290 -2.36 11.23 18.15
N CYS A 291 -2.86 10.87 16.98
CA CYS A 291 -4.23 10.39 16.77
C CYS A 291 -4.48 8.95 17.28
N GLY A 292 -3.47 8.28 17.84
CA GLY A 292 -3.57 6.91 18.36
C GLY A 292 -3.60 5.83 17.27
N ILE A 293 -3.17 6.14 16.04
CA ILE A 293 -3.27 5.23 14.89
C ILE A 293 -2.23 4.09 14.95
N GLY A 294 -1.08 4.31 15.59
CA GLY A 294 0.07 3.40 15.58
C GLY A 294 -0.27 1.92 15.90
N LYS A 295 -1.05 1.69 16.96
CA LYS A 295 -1.48 0.34 17.36
C LYS A 295 -2.38 -0.37 16.35
N TYR A 296 -3.09 0.35 15.47
CA TYR A 296 -3.93 -0.25 14.43
C TYR A 296 -3.16 -0.58 13.14
N ILE A 297 -1.95 -0.05 12.98
CA ILE A 297 -1.05 -0.30 11.85
C ILE A 297 0.15 -1.18 12.21
N GLY A 298 0.17 -1.77 13.42
CA GLY A 298 1.13 -2.81 13.82
C GLY A 298 2.42 -2.30 14.48
N LEU A 299 2.42 -1.04 14.96
CA LEU A 299 3.54 -0.49 15.72
C LEU A 299 3.44 -0.84 17.22
N PRO A 300 4.57 -0.96 17.94
CA PRO A 300 4.59 -1.07 19.40
C PRO A 300 4.02 0.20 20.06
N ASP A 301 3.69 0.13 21.34
CA ASP A 301 3.25 1.28 22.14
C ASP A 301 4.00 1.26 23.48
N PRO A 302 4.87 2.24 23.79
CA PRO A 302 5.22 3.42 22.99
C PRO A 302 6.05 3.09 21.74
N GLN A 303 6.01 3.95 20.71
CA GLN A 303 6.86 3.86 19.52
C GLN A 303 8.25 4.47 19.78
N ASN A 304 9.28 4.03 19.04
CA ASN A 304 10.61 4.65 19.10
C ASN A 304 10.67 5.94 18.24
N ILE A 305 10.26 7.06 18.84
CA ILE A 305 10.21 8.36 18.15
C ILE A 305 11.61 8.94 17.85
N GLU A 306 12.57 8.73 18.76
CA GLU A 306 13.94 9.23 18.60
C GLU A 306 14.62 8.59 17.39
N GLU A 307 14.56 7.26 17.30
CA GLU A 307 15.15 6.51 16.19
C GLU A 307 14.44 6.80 14.86
N PHE A 308 13.11 6.95 14.86
CA PHE A 308 12.38 7.41 13.67
C PHE A 308 12.89 8.77 13.17
N ASN A 309 13.02 9.76 14.05
CA ASN A 309 13.54 11.08 13.69
C ASN A 309 14.99 11.00 13.17
N ARG A 310 15.83 10.16 13.78
CA ARG A 310 17.21 9.91 13.33
C ARG A 310 17.27 9.33 11.91
N VAL A 311 16.39 8.40 11.57
CA VAL A 311 16.32 7.78 10.23
C VAL A 311 15.75 8.76 9.19
N MET A 312 14.76 9.58 9.56
CA MET A 312 14.26 10.67 8.70
C MET A 312 15.39 11.67 8.37
N GLU A 313 16.22 12.05 9.35
CA GLU A 313 17.36 12.93 9.11
C GLU A 313 18.45 12.25 8.26
N ALA A 314 18.80 11.00 8.58
CA ALA A 314 19.76 10.20 7.81
C ALA A 314 19.40 10.10 6.32
N SER A 315 18.11 10.00 5.98
CA SER A 315 17.69 9.91 4.57
C SER A 315 18.06 11.13 3.73
N LYS A 316 18.18 12.32 4.34
CA LYS A 316 18.55 13.58 3.65
C LYS A 316 20.00 13.60 3.17
N ALA A 317 20.86 12.74 3.72
CA ALA A 317 22.27 12.63 3.35
C ALA A 317 22.50 11.80 2.07
N PHE A 318 21.49 11.11 1.55
CA PHE A 318 21.60 10.22 0.39
C PHE A 318 20.84 10.79 -0.81
N LYS A 319 21.37 10.54 -2.02
CA LYS A 319 20.70 10.91 -3.28
C LYS A 319 19.59 9.93 -3.68
N ASP A 320 19.76 8.66 -3.34
CA ASP A 320 18.79 7.61 -3.61
C ASP A 320 17.69 7.64 -2.54
N ASP A 321 16.44 7.43 -2.94
CA ASP A 321 15.29 7.37 -2.03
C ASP A 321 15.41 6.22 -1.03
N PHE A 322 15.07 6.48 0.23
CA PHE A 322 14.97 5.44 1.27
C PHE A 322 13.74 4.58 1.06
N LEU A 323 13.85 3.29 1.38
CA LEU A 323 12.70 2.39 1.32
C LEU A 323 11.73 2.73 2.47
N PRO A 324 10.40 2.82 2.23
CA PRO A 324 9.41 3.18 3.26
C PRO A 324 9.49 2.33 4.54
N ILE A 325 9.89 1.06 4.39
CA ILE A 325 10.04 0.13 5.52
C ILE A 325 11.19 0.50 6.47
N MET A 326 12.21 1.23 6.01
CA MET A 326 13.29 1.73 6.85
C MET A 326 12.76 2.75 7.86
N PHE A 327 11.93 3.70 7.41
CA PHE A 327 11.27 4.66 8.31
C PHE A 327 10.35 3.96 9.31
N MET A 328 9.52 3.00 8.87
CA MET A 328 8.71 2.20 9.80
C MET A 328 9.57 1.43 10.80
N THR A 329 10.72 0.90 10.38
CA THR A 329 11.68 0.22 11.28
C THR A 329 12.24 1.17 12.33
N GLY A 330 12.37 2.45 12.02
CA GLY A 330 12.73 3.49 13.00
C GLY A 330 11.77 3.57 14.19
N LEU A 331 10.49 3.23 14.02
CA LEU A 331 9.48 3.27 15.09
C LEU A 331 9.43 2.00 15.97
N LEU A 332 10.22 0.97 15.63
CA LEU A 332 10.26 -0.32 16.33
C LEU A 332 11.36 -0.34 17.38
N HIS A 333 11.18 -1.14 18.44
CA HIS A 333 12.24 -1.40 19.43
C HIS A 333 13.00 -2.69 19.14
N SER A 334 12.29 -3.73 18.68
CA SER A 334 12.80 -5.10 18.64
C SER A 334 12.55 -5.85 17.32
N PRO A 335 13.30 -6.94 17.03
CA PRO A 335 13.00 -7.89 15.96
C PRO A 335 11.58 -8.47 16.04
N GLU A 336 11.07 -8.67 17.25
CA GLU A 336 9.70 -9.14 17.51
C GLU A 336 8.65 -8.13 17.04
N ASP A 337 8.92 -6.82 17.19
CA ASP A 337 8.03 -5.78 16.67
C ASP A 337 8.02 -5.72 15.13
N ALA A 338 9.16 -6.02 14.48
CA ALA A 338 9.21 -6.14 13.02
C ALA A 338 8.33 -7.30 12.51
N MET A 339 8.28 -8.40 13.26
CA MET A 339 7.40 -9.54 12.94
C MET A 339 5.93 -9.22 13.18
N LYS A 340 5.57 -8.51 14.28
CA LYS A 340 4.19 -8.01 14.51
C LYS A 340 3.75 -7.02 13.42
N LEU A 341 4.65 -6.13 13.00
CA LEU A 341 4.40 -5.19 11.91
C LEU A 341 4.10 -5.94 10.60
N HIS A 342 4.92 -6.94 10.26
CA HIS A 342 4.66 -7.81 9.11
C HIS A 342 3.33 -8.57 9.22
N GLU A 343 3.01 -9.12 10.40
CA GLU A 343 1.75 -9.82 10.63
C GLU A 343 0.55 -8.91 10.38
N ARG A 344 0.62 -7.63 10.81
CA ARG A 344 -0.46 -6.66 10.63
C ARG A 344 -0.57 -6.11 9.21
N LEU A 345 0.56 -5.80 8.57
CA LEU A 345 0.63 -5.07 7.29
C LEU A 345 0.82 -5.97 6.06
N LYS A 346 1.12 -7.25 6.25
CA LYS A 346 1.38 -8.23 5.17
C LYS A 346 2.47 -7.74 4.20
N LEU A 347 3.56 -7.23 4.77
CA LEU A 347 4.74 -6.75 4.04
C LEU A 347 5.28 -7.84 3.09
N SER A 348 5.90 -7.42 1.98
CA SER A 348 6.61 -8.36 1.10
C SER A 348 7.74 -9.07 1.84
N ALA A 349 8.18 -10.24 1.34
CA ALA A 349 9.29 -10.98 1.94
C ALA A 349 10.56 -10.12 2.07
N TYR A 350 10.87 -9.30 1.07
CA TYR A 350 12.01 -8.38 1.11
C TYR A 350 11.86 -7.33 2.23
N GLU A 351 10.71 -6.67 2.33
CA GLU A 351 10.44 -5.65 3.36
C GLU A 351 10.47 -6.26 4.78
N ARG A 352 9.86 -7.43 4.98
CA ARG A 352 9.90 -8.17 6.25
C ARG A 352 11.34 -8.50 6.66
N ASP A 353 12.08 -9.13 5.76
CA ASP A 353 13.44 -9.60 6.04
C ASP A 353 14.39 -8.43 6.28
N LEU A 354 14.21 -7.30 5.57
CA LEU A 354 14.96 -6.07 5.80
C LEU A 354 14.63 -5.44 7.15
N ALA A 355 13.36 -5.33 7.53
CA ALA A 355 12.96 -4.79 8.85
C ALA A 355 13.52 -5.63 10.01
N LEU A 356 13.48 -6.96 9.87
CA LEU A 356 14.06 -7.90 10.81
C LEU A 356 15.59 -7.74 10.89
N PHE A 357 16.27 -7.65 9.75
CA PHE A 357 17.72 -7.46 9.70
C PHE A 357 18.15 -6.12 10.32
N LEU A 358 17.46 -5.03 10.01
CA LEU A 358 17.76 -3.70 10.55
C LEU A 358 17.55 -3.65 12.07
N THR A 359 16.43 -4.16 12.58
CA THR A 359 16.19 -4.21 14.05
C THR A 359 17.22 -5.06 14.79
N GLN A 360 17.76 -6.11 14.17
CA GLN A 360 18.82 -6.95 14.76
C GLN A 360 20.21 -6.30 14.76
N ASN A 361 20.54 -5.48 13.74
CA ASN A 361 21.93 -5.05 13.47
C ASN A 361 22.18 -3.54 13.59
N ARG A 362 21.14 -2.70 13.66
CA ARG A 362 21.29 -1.22 13.63
C ARG A 362 22.14 -0.66 14.76
N GLU A 363 22.09 -1.23 15.96
CA GLU A 363 22.82 -0.69 17.11
C GLU A 363 24.30 -1.08 17.09
N SER A 364 24.59 -2.37 16.94
CA SER A 364 25.96 -2.90 16.85
C SER A 364 26.76 -2.34 15.67
N ALA A 365 26.10 -2.04 14.55
CA ALA A 365 26.75 -1.42 13.40
C ALA A 365 27.19 0.04 13.65
N ARG A 366 26.60 0.79 14.59
CA ARG A 366 26.99 2.20 14.82
C ARG A 366 28.41 2.37 15.33
N SER A 367 28.94 1.37 16.03
CA SER A 367 30.31 1.33 16.52
C SER A 367 31.32 0.74 15.54
N ILE A 368 30.90 0.43 14.29
CA ILE A 368 31.76 -0.18 13.26
C ILE A 368 32.03 0.87 12.17
N ASP A 369 33.27 1.32 12.09
CA ASP A 369 33.78 2.30 11.13
C ASP A 369 34.58 1.65 9.96
N ASP A 370 34.81 0.34 10.01
CA ASP A 370 35.61 -0.39 9.03
C ASP A 370 34.77 -1.15 7.98
N LEU A 371 35.17 -1.06 6.70
CA LEU A 371 34.49 -1.74 5.59
C LEU A 371 34.56 -3.28 5.68
N LYS A 372 35.62 -3.84 6.28
CA LYS A 372 35.87 -5.29 6.31
C LYS A 372 34.81 -6.01 7.15
N SER A 373 34.36 -5.41 8.25
CA SER A 373 33.23 -5.90 9.04
C SER A 373 31.93 -5.97 8.24
N TYR A 374 31.62 -4.98 7.40
CA TYR A 374 30.45 -5.02 6.52
C TYR A 374 30.58 -6.06 5.38
N LYS A 375 31.77 -6.21 4.79
CA LYS A 375 32.04 -7.31 3.83
C LYS A 375 31.85 -8.69 4.48
N LYS A 376 32.32 -8.89 5.72
CA LYS A 376 32.08 -10.11 6.50
C LYS A 376 30.59 -10.36 6.75
N LEU A 377 29.84 -9.29 7.05
CA LEU A 377 28.39 -9.38 7.26
C LEU A 377 27.69 -9.86 5.98
N CYS A 378 28.06 -9.36 4.80
CA CYS A 378 27.55 -9.84 3.50
C CYS A 378 27.80 -11.34 3.22
N MET A 379 28.70 -12.01 3.94
CA MET A 379 28.95 -13.46 3.80
C MET A 379 28.05 -14.32 4.71
N GLN A 380 27.32 -13.71 5.64
CA GLN A 380 26.47 -14.45 6.57
C GLN A 380 25.19 -14.95 5.87
N PRO A 381 24.74 -16.21 6.10
CA PRO A 381 23.60 -16.78 5.39
C PRO A 381 22.27 -16.01 5.52
N TYR A 382 22.13 -15.19 6.56
CA TYR A 382 20.94 -14.37 6.84
C TYR A 382 21.04 -12.93 6.30
N ALA A 383 22.23 -12.49 5.86
CA ALA A 383 22.53 -11.10 5.53
C ALA A 383 22.80 -10.96 4.02
N LYS A 384 21.74 -10.68 3.26
CA LYS A 384 21.89 -10.32 1.84
C LYS A 384 22.65 -9.00 1.74
N ARG A 385 23.48 -8.85 0.70
CA ARG A 385 24.29 -7.65 0.47
C ARG A 385 23.44 -6.38 0.46
N GLU A 386 22.27 -6.44 -0.16
CA GLU A 386 21.31 -5.35 -0.23
C GLU A 386 20.86 -4.91 1.18
N TYR A 387 20.70 -5.84 2.12
CA TYR A 387 20.35 -5.49 3.50
C TYR A 387 21.50 -4.80 4.24
N VAL A 388 22.76 -5.15 3.93
CA VAL A 388 23.95 -4.50 4.47
C VAL A 388 24.12 -3.09 3.86
N GLU A 389 23.85 -2.94 2.57
CA GLU A 389 23.81 -1.63 1.90
C GLU A 389 22.74 -0.72 2.54
N GLU A 390 21.53 -1.23 2.80
CA GLU A 390 20.48 -0.46 3.50
C GLU A 390 20.80 -0.20 4.98
N LEU A 391 21.52 -1.09 5.68
CA LEU A 391 21.98 -0.88 7.06
C LEU A 391 22.97 0.29 7.16
N LEU A 392 23.90 0.40 6.21
CA LEU A 392 24.83 1.53 6.12
C LEU A 392 24.09 2.86 5.85
N ARG A 393 23.08 2.84 4.97
CA ARG A 393 22.20 4.01 4.75
C ARG A 393 21.43 4.37 6.02
N TYR A 394 20.81 3.38 6.66
CA TYR A 394 20.02 3.54 7.89
C TYR A 394 20.83 4.14 9.05
N ASN A 395 22.11 3.80 9.18
CA ASN A 395 23.03 4.35 10.17
C ASN A 395 23.78 5.62 9.72
N ASN A 396 23.43 6.20 8.57
CA ASN A 396 24.05 7.40 7.99
C ASN A 396 25.56 7.27 7.74
N MET A 397 25.98 6.19 7.07
CA MET A 397 27.38 5.89 6.75
C MET A 397 27.64 5.95 5.22
N PRO A 398 27.60 7.14 4.59
CA PRO A 398 27.61 7.29 3.13
C PRO A 398 28.92 6.79 2.47
N GLU A 399 30.08 7.02 3.09
CA GLU A 399 31.37 6.58 2.53
C GLU A 399 31.51 5.07 2.53
N LEU A 400 31.12 4.40 3.63
CA LEU A 400 31.11 2.93 3.71
C LEU A 400 30.06 2.33 2.76
N TYR A 401 28.89 2.96 2.61
CA TYR A 401 27.89 2.56 1.61
C TYR A 401 28.47 2.61 0.19
N LYS A 402 29.14 3.71 -0.18
CA LYS A 402 29.79 3.87 -1.48
C LYS A 402 30.89 2.82 -1.71
N GLN A 403 31.77 2.62 -0.73
CA GLN A 403 32.83 1.60 -0.83
C GLN A 403 32.27 0.19 -0.94
N LEU A 404 31.17 -0.13 -0.23
CA LEU A 404 30.50 -1.42 -0.34
C LEU A 404 29.82 -1.61 -1.71
N LYS A 405 29.18 -0.56 -2.26
CA LYS A 405 28.66 -0.55 -3.64
C LYS A 405 29.74 -0.86 -4.67
N GLU A 406 30.90 -0.19 -4.58
CA GLU A 406 32.03 -0.35 -5.49
C GLU A 406 32.74 -1.71 -5.34
N TRP A 407 32.70 -2.32 -4.15
CA TRP A 407 33.29 -3.64 -3.90
C TRP A 407 32.58 -4.72 -4.71
N LYS A 408 33.33 -5.42 -5.57
CA LYS A 408 32.88 -6.65 -6.25
C LYS A 408 33.15 -7.82 -5.31
N SER A 409 32.08 -8.49 -4.85
CA SER A 409 32.24 -9.69 -4.00
C SER A 409 33.01 -10.75 -4.78
N PRO A 410 34.20 -11.19 -4.32
CA PRO A 410 34.91 -12.27 -4.95
C PRO A 410 34.13 -13.58 -4.78
N SER A 411 34.34 -14.54 -5.68
CA SER A 411 33.86 -15.90 -5.49
C SER A 411 34.79 -16.65 -4.53
N PHE A 412 34.22 -17.34 -3.54
CA PHE A 412 35.00 -18.18 -2.64
C PHE A 412 35.70 -19.30 -3.46
N PRO A 413 37.03 -19.44 -3.40
CA PRO A 413 37.77 -20.26 -4.36
C PRO A 413 37.57 -21.78 -4.19
N ILE A 414 37.21 -22.22 -2.98
CA ILE A 414 37.07 -23.65 -2.65
C ILE A 414 35.62 -24.11 -2.82
N ASN A 415 35.46 -25.29 -3.43
CA ASN A 415 34.17 -25.97 -3.58
C ASN A 415 34.17 -27.34 -2.85
N GLY A 416 32.99 -27.97 -2.79
CA GLY A 416 32.80 -29.23 -2.07
C GLY A 416 33.50 -30.46 -2.69
N SER A 417 33.97 -30.40 -3.94
CA SER A 417 34.85 -31.44 -4.51
C SER A 417 36.25 -31.26 -3.95
N LYS A 418 36.83 -30.06 -4.11
CA LYS A 418 38.19 -29.72 -3.68
C LYS A 418 38.45 -30.07 -2.21
N LEU A 419 37.46 -29.88 -1.34
CA LEU A 419 37.56 -30.33 0.06
C LEU A 419 37.68 -31.85 0.22
N LYS A 420 36.91 -32.66 -0.52
CA LYS A 420 37.03 -34.13 -0.51
C LYS A 420 38.37 -34.58 -1.07
N ASP A 421 38.79 -33.96 -2.17
CA ASP A 421 40.05 -34.25 -2.86
C ASP A 421 41.27 -33.95 -1.95
N ASN A 422 41.10 -33.03 -0.99
CA ASN A 422 42.06 -32.70 0.08
C ASN A 422 41.69 -33.34 1.45
N GLY A 423 40.99 -34.48 1.46
CA GLY A 423 40.84 -35.32 2.66
C GLY A 423 39.71 -34.95 3.63
N CYS A 424 38.81 -34.02 3.28
CA CYS A 424 37.63 -33.71 4.10
C CYS A 424 36.54 -34.81 4.00
N PRO A 425 36.09 -35.40 5.13
CA PRO A 425 35.06 -36.44 5.12
C PRO A 425 33.73 -35.98 4.49
N PRO A 426 33.05 -36.83 3.70
CA PRO A 426 31.77 -36.49 3.08
C PRO A 426 30.63 -36.33 4.09
N GLY A 427 29.62 -35.52 3.75
CA GLY A 427 28.44 -35.28 4.57
C GLY A 427 28.49 -33.94 5.29
N ALA A 428 27.93 -33.89 6.51
CA ALA A 428 27.78 -32.65 7.28
C ALA A 428 29.11 -31.92 7.57
N THR A 429 30.20 -32.67 7.70
CA THR A 429 31.56 -32.15 7.93
C THR A 429 31.99 -31.15 6.86
N ILE A 430 31.67 -31.39 5.58
CA ILE A 430 31.98 -30.47 4.48
C ILE A 430 31.36 -29.09 4.74
N GLY A 431 30.12 -29.02 5.22
CA GLY A 431 29.44 -27.75 5.51
C GLY A 431 30.08 -26.96 6.64
N VAL A 432 30.53 -27.65 7.71
CA VAL A 432 31.23 -27.02 8.84
C VAL A 432 32.59 -26.47 8.41
N VAL A 433 33.40 -27.29 7.75
CA VAL A 433 34.73 -26.92 7.24
C VAL A 433 34.64 -25.78 6.22
N MET A 434 33.67 -25.84 5.31
CA MET A 434 33.38 -24.78 4.33
C MET A 434 33.07 -23.43 5.00
N ASN A 435 32.26 -23.44 6.07
CA ASN A 435 31.92 -22.21 6.78
C ASN A 435 33.10 -21.63 7.57
N GLN A 436 33.93 -22.48 8.19
CA GLN A 436 35.13 -22.04 8.89
C GLN A 436 36.18 -21.44 7.93
N LEU A 437 36.44 -22.08 6.78
CA LEU A 437 37.36 -21.54 5.77
C LEU A 437 36.84 -20.22 5.16
N LYS A 438 35.52 -20.06 4.98
CA LYS A 438 34.92 -18.77 4.58
C LYS A 438 35.11 -17.69 5.64
N GLY A 439 35.03 -18.04 6.92
CA GLY A 439 35.35 -17.14 8.04
C GLY A 439 36.78 -16.60 7.92
N ILE A 440 37.76 -17.51 7.85
CA ILE A 440 39.19 -17.18 7.71
C ILE A 440 39.45 -16.34 6.45
N TRP A 441 38.86 -16.71 5.31
CA TRP A 441 39.01 -15.95 4.07
C TRP A 441 38.48 -14.51 4.18
N ALA A 442 37.38 -14.31 4.93
CA ALA A 442 36.86 -12.97 5.21
C ALA A 442 37.64 -12.24 6.33
N ASP A 443 38.28 -12.96 7.25
CA ASP A 443 39.25 -12.42 8.21
C ASP A 443 40.53 -11.90 7.51
N GLU A 444 40.92 -12.49 6.37
CA GLU A 444 42.04 -12.04 5.51
C GLU A 444 41.61 -11.05 4.41
N ASP A 445 40.49 -10.33 4.60
CA ASP A 445 39.94 -9.36 3.63
C ASP A 445 39.83 -9.92 2.20
N PHE A 446 39.48 -11.20 2.09
CA PHE A 446 39.22 -11.93 0.84
C PHE A 446 40.45 -12.10 -0.07
N LYS A 447 41.67 -11.88 0.45
CA LYS A 447 42.93 -11.90 -0.33
C LYS A 447 43.65 -13.24 -0.33
N ILE A 448 43.45 -14.09 0.70
CA ILE A 448 44.08 -15.40 0.76
C ILE A 448 43.57 -16.30 -0.38
N ASN A 449 44.51 -16.93 -1.09
CA ASN A 449 44.24 -17.74 -2.26
C ASN A 449 43.78 -19.17 -1.88
N GLU A 450 43.47 -19.98 -2.89
CA GLU A 450 43.02 -21.36 -2.72
C GLU A 450 44.07 -22.27 -2.06
N GLU A 451 45.32 -22.19 -2.53
CA GLU A 451 46.42 -23.05 -2.08
C GLU A 451 46.72 -22.84 -0.60
N ASP A 452 46.75 -21.59 -0.15
CA ASP A 452 47.01 -21.24 1.25
C ASP A 452 45.84 -21.61 2.17
N LEU A 453 44.59 -21.48 1.72
CA LEU A 453 43.43 -21.98 2.45
C LEU A 453 43.48 -23.52 2.63
N LEU A 454 43.82 -24.27 1.57
CA LEU A 454 43.90 -25.73 1.61
C LEU A 454 45.15 -26.24 2.36
N ARG A 455 46.29 -25.53 2.28
CA ARG A 455 47.56 -25.95 2.88
C ARG A 455 47.71 -25.53 4.34
N ILE A 456 47.31 -24.30 4.69
CA ILE A 456 47.61 -23.69 6.00
C ILE A 456 46.44 -23.85 6.99
N HIS A 457 45.20 -23.79 6.50
CA HIS A 457 44.01 -23.69 7.36
C HIS A 457 43.15 -24.95 7.40
N LEU A 458 42.96 -25.65 6.26
CA LEU A 458 42.18 -26.89 6.22
C LEU A 458 42.70 -27.99 7.18
N PRO A 459 44.01 -28.25 7.35
CA PRO A 459 44.48 -29.29 8.27
C PRO A 459 44.09 -29.01 9.73
N LYS A 460 44.28 -27.76 10.18
CA LYS A 460 43.93 -27.31 11.55
C LYS A 460 42.44 -27.45 11.81
N ILE A 461 41.62 -26.99 10.86
CA ILE A 461 40.16 -27.15 10.89
C ILE A 461 39.74 -28.62 10.97
N LEU A 462 40.40 -29.53 10.22
CA LEU A 462 40.09 -30.96 10.26
C LEU A 462 40.51 -31.61 11.57
N GLU A 463 41.52 -31.11 12.27
CA GLU A 463 41.89 -31.54 13.62
C GLU A 463 40.86 -31.04 14.66
N ASP A 464 40.49 -29.75 14.62
CA ASP A 464 39.47 -29.16 15.50
C ASP A 464 38.11 -29.86 15.37
N VAL A 465 37.67 -30.16 14.15
CA VAL A 465 36.39 -30.84 13.87
C VAL A 465 36.44 -32.33 14.22
N LYS A 466 37.62 -32.97 14.24
CA LYS A 466 37.80 -34.32 14.81
C LYS A 466 37.76 -34.30 16.34
N ALA A 467 38.36 -33.30 16.96
CA ALA A 467 38.36 -33.13 18.42
C ALA A 467 36.96 -32.75 18.96
N ASN A 468 36.20 -31.96 18.20
CA ASN A 468 34.85 -31.52 18.54
C ASN A 468 33.84 -31.88 17.41
N PRO A 469 33.35 -33.13 17.34
CA PRO A 469 32.43 -33.56 16.29
C PRO A 469 31.11 -32.77 16.32
N PRO A 470 30.58 -32.30 15.17
CA PRO A 470 29.34 -31.53 15.14
C PRO A 470 28.14 -32.37 15.59
N GLN A 471 27.39 -31.87 16.58
CA GLN A 471 26.20 -32.55 17.11
C GLN A 471 25.09 -32.63 16.05
N LEU A 472 24.95 -33.81 15.43
CA LEU A 472 23.89 -34.11 14.47
C LEU A 472 22.52 -34.14 15.16
N LYS A 473 21.76 -33.03 15.08
CA LYS A 473 20.32 -33.02 15.39
C LYS A 473 19.58 -33.94 14.42
N LYS A 474 19.38 -35.20 14.80
CA LYS A 474 18.43 -36.12 14.15
C LYS A 474 17.00 -35.66 14.40
N GLN A 475 16.52 -34.67 13.63
CA GLN A 475 15.10 -34.48 13.47
C GLN A 475 14.55 -35.67 12.66
N LYS A 476 13.98 -36.66 13.38
CA LYS A 476 13.07 -37.62 12.78
C LYS A 476 11.83 -36.84 12.32
N VAL A 477 11.74 -36.57 11.03
CA VAL A 477 10.46 -36.29 10.39
C VAL A 477 9.68 -37.60 10.42
N ASN A 478 8.78 -37.76 11.40
CA ASN A 478 7.72 -38.74 11.27
C ASN A 478 6.80 -38.29 10.12
N LYS A 479 6.37 -39.27 9.32
CA LYS A 479 5.47 -39.08 8.18
C LYS A 479 4.10 -38.53 8.60
#